data_AF-A0A7W0RRV7-F1
#
_entry.id   AF-A0A7W0RRV7-F1
#
_cell.length_a   1.000
_cell.length_b   1.000
_cell.length_c   1.000
_cell.angle_alpha   90.00
_cell.angle_beta   90.00
_cell.angle_gamma   90.00
#
_symmetry.space_group_name_H-M   'P 1'
#
loop_
_entity.id
_entity.type
_entity.pdbx_description
1 polymer ?
#
loop_
_entity_poly.entity_id
_entity_poly.type
_entity_poly.pdbx_seq_one_letter_code
_entity_poly.pdbx_strand_id
1 'polypeptide(L)'
;VFYFALLAVPIALWIVRAGRAKRVRLESAPELRVLLMFAFCPLAAAFLLSRVLPQSIWGGRHLIVVAIPYLLLAAVALCRLRPSWLGGALLSLFCGWTLIAGLSLAMQKEIRPVWCAWDEVAARASAAEPQAIDRVTIYAFEDLTAYHLWFALASRGEHRFNVELLNGFPDLLEDTSYFLPRGFSEVRLADASAIHGEHFYVAYRDTSFSPARQPLKTFLDRGYQLGAPLKVEAHGYTAFLVPIRRN
;
A
#
# COMPACT_ATOMS: atom_id res chain seq x y z
N VAL A 1 11.08 -9.06 -14.08
CA VAL A 1 11.88 -9.11 -15.32
C VAL A 1 11.49 -10.29 -16.21
N PHE A 2 11.49 -11.54 -15.71
CA PHE A 2 11.13 -12.73 -16.49
C PHE A 2 9.74 -12.69 -17.16
N TYR A 3 8.71 -12.27 -16.41
CA TYR A 3 7.32 -12.16 -16.92
C TYR A 3 7.17 -11.16 -18.07
N PHE A 4 7.96 -10.07 -18.06
CA PHE A 4 7.90 -9.03 -19.07
C PHE A 4 8.40 -9.56 -20.40
N ALA A 5 9.51 -10.31 -20.39
CA ALA A 5 10.02 -10.96 -21.60
C ALA A 5 9.03 -11.98 -22.18
N LEU A 6 8.37 -12.77 -21.32
CA LEU A 6 7.43 -13.81 -21.74
C LEU A 6 6.19 -13.27 -22.47
N LEU A 7 5.72 -12.07 -22.09
CA LEU A 7 4.53 -11.45 -22.67
C LEU A 7 4.86 -10.41 -23.75
N ALA A 8 5.93 -9.61 -23.56
CA ALA A 8 6.27 -8.52 -24.48
C ALA A 8 6.96 -9.03 -25.77
N VAL A 9 7.76 -10.11 -25.71
CA VAL A 9 8.47 -10.64 -26.87
C VAL A 9 7.52 -11.18 -27.95
N PRO A 10 6.49 -12.00 -27.63
CA PRO A 10 5.48 -12.41 -28.60
C PRO A 10 4.78 -11.24 -29.29
N ILE A 11 4.40 -10.22 -28.50
CA ILE A 11 3.72 -9.02 -29.01
C ILE A 11 4.65 -8.25 -29.96
N ALA A 12 5.90 -8.02 -29.56
CA ALA A 12 6.89 -7.33 -30.39
C ALA A 12 7.17 -8.08 -31.70
N LEU A 13 7.34 -9.40 -31.64
CA LEU A 13 7.52 -10.24 -32.83
C LEU A 13 6.30 -10.20 -33.75
N TRP A 14 5.09 -10.19 -33.19
CA TRP A 14 3.86 -10.09 -33.97
C TRP A 14 3.74 -8.72 -34.67
N ILE A 15 4.04 -7.63 -33.98
CA ILE A 15 4.05 -6.26 -34.54
C ILE A 15 5.07 -6.15 -35.69
N VAL A 16 6.31 -6.63 -35.48
CA VAL A 16 7.37 -6.58 -36.50
C VAL A 16 6.98 -7.39 -37.74
N ARG A 17 6.39 -8.57 -37.57
CA ARG A 17 5.94 -9.41 -38.69
C ARG A 17 4.74 -8.79 -39.42
N ALA A 18 3.77 -8.23 -38.70
CA ALA A 18 2.65 -7.51 -39.28
C ALA A 18 3.11 -6.28 -40.09
N GLY A 19 4.17 -5.60 -39.65
CA GLY A 19 4.79 -4.49 -40.38
C GLY A 19 5.53 -4.91 -41.65
N ARG A 20 6.19 -6.07 -41.66
CA ARG A 20 6.96 -6.60 -42.80
C ARG A 20 6.10 -7.30 -43.86
N ALA A 21 4.97 -7.88 -43.49
CA ALA A 21 4.11 -8.63 -44.41
C ALA A 21 3.10 -7.72 -45.13
N LYS A 22 3.40 -7.31 -46.38
CA LYS A 22 2.48 -6.53 -47.24
C LYS A 22 1.11 -7.19 -47.46
N ARG A 23 1.00 -8.54 -47.42
CA ARG A 23 -0.24 -9.31 -47.64
C ARG A 23 -1.10 -9.58 -46.39
N VAL A 24 -0.52 -9.63 -45.18
CA VAL A 24 -1.25 -9.89 -43.92
C VAL A 24 -1.92 -8.61 -43.37
N ARG A 25 -1.57 -7.46 -43.95
CA ARG A 25 -1.99 -6.12 -43.56
C ARG A 25 -3.50 -5.83 -43.71
N LEU A 26 -4.24 -6.64 -44.47
CA LEU A 26 -5.66 -6.40 -44.77
C LEU A 26 -6.63 -7.10 -43.80
N GLU A 27 -6.32 -8.32 -43.34
CA GLU A 27 -7.25 -9.09 -42.49
C GLU A 27 -7.01 -8.91 -40.99
N SER A 28 -5.76 -8.71 -40.55
CA SER A 28 -5.40 -8.68 -39.12
C SER A 28 -5.16 -7.28 -38.53
N ALA A 29 -5.17 -6.24 -39.37
CA ALA A 29 -4.87 -4.87 -38.94
C ALA A 29 -5.92 -4.24 -37.98
N PRO A 30 -7.24 -4.45 -38.13
CA PRO A 30 -8.20 -3.83 -37.23
C PRO A 30 -8.15 -4.43 -35.81
N GLU A 31 -8.06 -5.76 -35.69
CA GLU A 31 -7.98 -6.47 -34.40
C GLU A 31 -6.75 -6.05 -33.59
N LEU A 32 -5.57 -6.06 -34.22
CA LEU A 32 -4.33 -5.63 -33.59
C LEU A 32 -4.39 -4.16 -33.15
N ARG A 33 -4.93 -3.28 -34.00
CA ARG A 33 -5.05 -1.85 -33.69
C ARG A 33 -5.98 -1.61 -32.51
N VAL A 34 -7.13 -2.29 -32.46
CA VAL A 34 -8.07 -2.19 -31.35
C VAL A 34 -7.43 -2.69 -30.05
N LEU A 35 -6.79 -3.86 -30.06
CA LEU A 35 -6.14 -4.42 -28.87
C LEU A 35 -4.98 -3.53 -28.38
N LEU A 36 -4.16 -2.99 -29.27
CA LEU A 36 -3.12 -2.03 -28.92
C LEU A 36 -3.71 -0.76 -28.31
N MET A 37 -4.80 -0.24 -28.87
CA MET A 37 -5.47 0.93 -28.34
C MET A 37 -6.01 0.67 -26.93
N PHE A 38 -6.68 -0.46 -26.70
CA PHE A 38 -7.19 -0.82 -25.37
C PHE A 38 -6.08 -1.13 -24.35
N ALA A 39 -4.93 -1.66 -24.78
CA ALA A 39 -3.81 -1.95 -23.89
C ALA A 39 -2.99 -0.69 -23.55
N PHE A 40 -2.77 0.22 -24.51
CA PHE A 40 -1.82 1.32 -24.32
C PHE A 40 -2.49 2.69 -24.14
N CYS A 41 -3.70 2.92 -24.68
CA CYS A 41 -4.39 4.20 -24.55
C CYS A 41 -4.76 4.50 -23.08
N PRO A 42 -5.34 3.56 -22.29
CA PRO A 42 -5.62 3.84 -20.88
C PRO A 42 -4.34 4.08 -20.06
N LEU A 43 -3.24 3.42 -20.40
CA LEU A 43 -1.94 3.64 -19.75
C LEU A 43 -1.38 5.04 -20.06
N ALA A 44 -1.41 5.42 -21.33
CA ALA A 44 -0.99 6.76 -21.77
C ALA A 44 -1.89 7.84 -21.17
N ALA A 45 -3.21 7.64 -21.18
CA ALA A 45 -4.17 8.55 -20.57
C ALA A 45 -3.93 8.68 -19.06
N ALA A 46 -3.75 7.58 -18.33
CA ALA A 46 -3.45 7.60 -16.90
C ALA A 46 -2.13 8.32 -16.60
N PHE A 47 -1.10 8.12 -17.44
CA PHE A 47 0.18 8.82 -17.32
C PHE A 47 0.07 10.32 -17.62
N LEU A 48 -0.67 10.70 -18.67
CA LEU A 48 -0.88 12.11 -18.99
C LEU A 48 -1.72 12.80 -17.90
N LEU A 49 -2.79 12.14 -17.45
CA LEU A 49 -3.64 12.65 -16.38
C LEU A 49 -2.88 12.74 -15.06
N SER A 50 -1.93 11.84 -14.75
CA SER A 50 -1.11 11.97 -13.53
C SER A 50 -0.16 13.17 -13.56
N ARG A 51 0.15 13.72 -14.74
CA ARG A 51 0.94 14.97 -14.88
C ARG A 51 0.09 16.23 -14.77
N VAL A 52 -1.18 16.17 -15.15
CA VAL A 52 -2.09 17.32 -15.18
C VAL A 52 -2.89 17.43 -13.88
N LEU A 53 -3.27 16.31 -13.29
CA LEU A 53 -4.06 16.29 -12.08
C LEU A 53 -3.18 16.49 -10.85
N PRO A 54 -3.71 17.16 -9.81
CA PRO A 54 -3.01 17.37 -8.56
C PRO A 54 -2.79 16.07 -7.74
N GLN A 55 -3.22 14.91 -8.25
CA GLN A 55 -3.05 13.59 -7.63
C GLN A 55 -2.55 12.60 -8.68
N SER A 56 -1.54 11.81 -8.33
CA SER A 56 -1.06 10.75 -9.21
C SER A 56 -2.08 9.62 -9.31
N ILE A 57 -2.68 9.43 -10.49
CA ILE A 57 -3.51 8.25 -10.81
C ILE A 57 -2.62 6.99 -10.97
N TRP A 58 -1.30 7.14 -10.90
CA TRP A 58 -0.32 6.07 -11.04
C TRP A 58 -0.21 5.17 -9.80
N GLY A 59 -1.30 5.01 -9.03
CA GLY A 59 -1.43 4.06 -7.94
C GLY A 59 -1.62 2.63 -8.47
N GLY A 60 -1.03 1.65 -7.79
CA GLY A 60 -0.97 0.24 -8.26
C GLY A 60 -2.32 -0.42 -8.55
N ARG A 61 -3.44 0.11 -8.06
CA ARG A 61 -4.79 -0.45 -8.26
C ARG A 61 -5.54 0.12 -9.47
N HIS A 62 -5.14 1.28 -10.00
CA HIS A 62 -5.90 1.96 -11.08
C HIS A 62 -5.58 1.42 -12.47
N LEU A 63 -4.45 0.74 -12.66
CA LEU A 63 -4.03 0.16 -13.94
C LEU A 63 -4.49 -1.29 -14.14
N ILE A 64 -5.19 -1.89 -13.16
CA ILE A 64 -5.69 -3.28 -13.29
C ILE A 64 -6.64 -3.46 -14.48
N VAL A 65 -7.36 -2.39 -14.86
CA VAL A 65 -8.26 -2.38 -16.03
C VAL A 65 -7.53 -2.68 -17.34
N VAL A 66 -6.22 -2.42 -17.41
CA VAL A 66 -5.38 -2.66 -18.60
C VAL A 66 -4.91 -4.11 -18.69
N ALA A 67 -4.94 -4.85 -17.58
CA ALA A 67 -4.45 -6.22 -17.53
C ALA A 67 -5.21 -7.15 -18.49
N ILE A 68 -6.54 -7.05 -18.55
CA ILE A 68 -7.37 -7.91 -19.40
C ILE A 68 -7.08 -7.69 -20.90
N PRO A 69 -7.14 -6.46 -21.45
CA PRO A 69 -6.77 -6.22 -22.84
C PRO A 69 -5.34 -6.64 -23.18
N TYR A 70 -4.39 -6.42 -22.26
CA TYR A 70 -3.00 -6.80 -22.46
C TYR A 70 -2.82 -8.33 -22.51
N LEU A 71 -3.48 -9.08 -21.63
CA LEU A 71 -3.45 -10.54 -21.65
C LEU A 71 -4.10 -11.12 -22.90
N LEU A 72 -5.19 -10.52 -23.39
CA LEU A 72 -5.81 -10.90 -24.66
C LEU A 72 -4.87 -10.65 -25.84
N LEU A 73 -4.19 -9.50 -25.87
CA LEU A 73 -3.19 -9.18 -26.89
C LEU A 73 -2.04 -10.20 -26.87
N ALA A 74 -1.54 -10.56 -25.68
CA ALA A 74 -0.50 -11.57 -25.54
C ALA A 74 -0.98 -12.96 -25.99
N ALA A 75 -2.19 -13.37 -25.64
CA ALA A 75 -2.77 -14.65 -26.05
C ALA A 75 -2.90 -14.75 -27.58
N VAL A 76 -3.43 -13.71 -28.24
CA VAL A 76 -3.54 -13.66 -29.71
C VAL A 76 -2.16 -13.70 -30.36
N ALA A 77 -1.18 -12.98 -29.82
CA ALA A 77 0.20 -13.00 -30.32
C ALA A 77 0.83 -14.40 -30.19
N LEU A 78 0.61 -15.08 -29.06
CA LEU A 78 1.06 -16.45 -28.80
C LEU A 78 0.44 -17.47 -29.77
N CYS A 79 -0.86 -17.39 -30.02
CA CYS A 79 -1.54 -18.29 -30.95
C CYS A 79 -1.13 -18.08 -32.41
N ARG A 80 -0.67 -16.87 -32.77
CA ARG A 80 -0.24 -16.54 -34.15
C ARG A 80 1.27 -16.70 -34.39
N LEU A 81 2.04 -17.11 -33.38
CA LEU A 81 3.48 -17.37 -33.52
C LEU A 81 3.74 -18.56 -34.45
N ARG A 82 4.59 -18.35 -35.45
CA ARG A 82 5.16 -19.41 -36.30
C ARG A 82 6.67 -19.48 -36.09
N PRO A 83 7.24 -20.66 -35.80
CA PRO A 83 6.61 -21.99 -35.84
C PRO A 83 5.68 -22.28 -34.65
N SER A 84 4.66 -23.13 -34.85
CA SER A 84 3.59 -23.41 -33.87
C SER A 84 4.10 -24.06 -32.59
N TRP A 85 5.19 -24.83 -32.65
CA TRP A 85 5.82 -25.42 -31.47
C TRP A 85 6.32 -24.36 -30.49
N LEU A 86 6.77 -23.20 -30.98
CA LEU A 86 7.24 -22.10 -30.14
C LEU A 86 6.07 -21.44 -29.40
N GLY A 87 4.94 -21.27 -30.09
CA GLY A 87 3.70 -20.78 -29.47
C GLY A 87 3.21 -21.74 -28.37
N GLY A 88 3.21 -23.04 -28.64
CA GLY A 88 2.89 -24.07 -27.64
C GLY A 88 3.83 -24.04 -26.44
N ALA A 89 5.14 -23.99 -26.66
CA ALA A 89 6.13 -23.94 -25.57
C ALA A 89 5.96 -22.71 -24.67
N LEU A 90 5.78 -21.52 -25.27
CA LEU A 90 5.56 -20.28 -24.52
C LEU A 90 4.23 -20.28 -23.76
N LEU A 91 3.17 -20.84 -24.34
CA LEU A 91 1.87 -20.99 -23.68
C LEU A 91 1.97 -21.95 -22.49
N SER A 92 2.63 -23.09 -22.64
CA SER A 92 2.88 -24.04 -21.54
C SER A 92 3.70 -23.40 -20.42
N LEU A 93 4.71 -22.61 -20.76
CA LEU A 93 5.51 -21.88 -19.78
C LEU A 93 4.68 -20.81 -19.05
N PHE A 94 3.81 -20.08 -19.77
CA PHE A 94 2.89 -19.13 -19.17
C PHE A 94 1.91 -19.80 -18.20
N CYS A 95 1.25 -20.89 -18.63
CA CYS A 95 0.31 -21.64 -17.79
C CYS A 95 0.99 -22.29 -16.58
N GLY A 96 2.20 -22.83 -16.75
CA GLY A 96 2.99 -23.38 -15.66
C GLY A 96 3.34 -22.29 -14.65
N TRP A 97 3.77 -21.12 -15.13
CA TRP A 97 4.05 -19.98 -14.27
C TRP A 97 2.81 -19.48 -13.53
N THR A 98 1.66 -19.31 -14.20
CA THR A 98 0.43 -18.83 -13.55
C THR A 98 -0.08 -19.84 -12.52
N LEU A 99 0.05 -21.14 -12.79
CA LEU A 99 -0.27 -22.18 -11.82
C LEU A 99 0.65 -22.09 -10.59
N ILE A 100 1.96 -21.98 -10.78
CA ILE A 100 2.92 -21.84 -9.69
C ILE A 100 2.65 -20.55 -8.89
N ALA A 101 2.41 -19.43 -9.57
CA ALA A 101 2.08 -18.17 -8.93
C ALA A 101 0.76 -18.26 -8.13
N GLY A 102 -0.27 -18.86 -8.71
CA GLY A 102 -1.55 -19.09 -8.04
C GLY A 102 -1.43 -20.01 -6.83
N LEU A 103 -0.68 -21.11 -6.94
CA LEU A 103 -0.37 -22.00 -5.82
C LEU A 103 0.45 -21.27 -4.75
N SER A 104 1.45 -20.49 -5.14
CA SER A 104 2.25 -19.72 -4.19
C SER A 104 1.40 -18.71 -3.41
N LEU A 105 0.42 -18.09 -4.07
CA LEU A 105 -0.53 -17.18 -3.43
C LEU A 105 -1.51 -17.94 -2.52
N ALA A 106 -2.02 -19.09 -2.95
CA ALA A 106 -2.91 -19.94 -2.15
C ALA A 106 -2.20 -20.53 -0.92
N MET A 107 -0.89 -20.76 -1.00
CA MET A 107 -0.06 -21.23 0.11
C MET A 107 0.41 -20.10 1.03
N GLN A 108 0.30 -18.83 0.63
CA GLN A 108 0.56 -17.72 1.54
C GLN A 108 -0.54 -17.71 2.61
N LYS A 109 -0.14 -17.89 3.87
CA LYS A 109 -1.02 -17.58 5.01
C LYS A 109 -1.45 -16.12 4.87
N GLU A 110 -2.71 -15.81 5.17
CA GLU A 110 -3.24 -14.45 5.13
C GLU A 110 -2.29 -13.49 5.86
N ILE A 111 -1.53 -12.72 5.07
CA ILE A 111 -0.62 -11.72 5.59
C ILE A 111 -1.53 -10.57 6.03
N ARG A 112 -1.83 -10.46 7.33
CA ARG A 112 -2.47 -9.27 7.87
C ARG A 112 -1.42 -8.15 7.84
N PRO A 113 -1.56 -7.15 6.95
CA PRO A 113 -0.63 -6.03 6.92
C PRO A 113 -0.80 -5.18 8.17
N VAL A 114 0.28 -4.53 8.62
CA VAL A 114 0.28 -3.73 9.87
C VAL A 114 -0.75 -2.60 9.85
N TRP A 115 -1.09 -2.06 8.67
CA TRP A 115 -2.12 -1.03 8.58
C TRP A 115 -3.52 -1.53 9.00
N CYS A 116 -3.81 -2.84 8.91
CA CYS A 116 -5.06 -3.43 9.37
C CYS A 116 -5.07 -3.67 10.90
N ALA A 117 -3.92 -3.59 11.56
CA ALA A 117 -3.83 -3.72 13.02
C ALA A 117 -4.36 -2.46 13.70
N TRP A 118 -4.17 -1.29 13.10
CA TRP A 118 -4.62 0.00 13.64
C TRP A 118 -6.14 0.10 13.80
N ASP A 119 -6.91 -0.60 12.97
CA ASP A 119 -8.38 -0.67 13.10
C ASP A 119 -8.82 -1.29 14.44
N GLU A 120 -8.16 -2.39 14.80
CA GLU A 120 -8.45 -3.12 16.04
C GLU A 120 -7.85 -2.41 17.26
N VAL A 121 -6.67 -1.80 17.11
CA VAL A 121 -6.09 -0.94 18.14
C VAL A 121 -7.02 0.23 18.46
N ALA A 122 -7.54 0.93 17.44
CA ALA A 122 -8.50 2.02 17.60
C ALA A 122 -9.77 1.56 18.33
N ALA A 123 -10.35 0.42 17.92
CA ALA A 123 -11.53 -0.13 18.58
C ALA A 123 -11.28 -0.44 20.07
N ARG A 124 -10.13 -1.04 20.39
CA ARG A 124 -9.75 -1.35 21.78
C ARG A 124 -9.47 -0.08 22.59
N ALA A 125 -8.85 0.93 21.99
CA ALA A 125 -8.59 2.23 22.61
C ALA A 125 -9.90 2.93 22.99
N SER A 126 -10.85 2.98 22.05
CA SER A 126 -12.18 3.53 22.28
C SER A 126 -12.94 2.79 23.39
N ALA A 127 -12.82 1.46 23.46
CA ALA A 127 -13.48 0.68 24.50
C ALA A 127 -12.83 0.86 25.89
N ALA A 128 -11.50 1.06 25.94
CA ALA A 128 -10.75 1.20 27.19
C ALA A 128 -10.83 2.62 27.78
N GLU A 129 -10.98 3.64 26.96
CA GLU A 129 -10.98 5.03 27.42
C GLU A 129 -12.35 5.44 27.98
N PRO A 130 -12.42 5.96 29.23
CA PRO A 130 -13.66 6.45 29.82
C PRO A 130 -14.35 7.52 28.96
N GLN A 131 -15.67 7.44 28.82
CA GLN A 131 -16.45 8.43 28.05
C GLN A 131 -16.47 9.83 28.68
N ALA A 132 -16.08 9.97 29.95
CA ALA A 132 -16.07 11.23 30.67
C ALA A 132 -14.88 12.15 30.32
N ILE A 133 -13.93 11.69 29.50
CA ILE A 133 -12.76 12.48 29.09
C ILE A 133 -13.08 13.14 27.74
N ASP A 134 -13.13 14.47 27.72
CA ASP A 134 -13.54 15.25 26.56
C ASP A 134 -12.61 15.08 25.35
N ARG A 135 -11.28 15.05 25.59
CA ARG A 135 -10.27 14.87 24.52
C ARG A 135 -9.03 14.15 25.03
N VAL A 136 -8.53 13.20 24.23
CA VAL A 136 -7.28 12.48 24.48
C VAL A 136 -6.37 12.59 23.25
N THR A 137 -5.14 13.03 23.47
CA THR A 137 -4.14 13.14 22.40
C THR A 137 -3.44 11.79 22.19
N ILE A 138 -3.23 11.42 20.94
CA ILE A 138 -2.43 10.28 20.53
C ILE A 138 -1.26 10.78 19.70
N TYR A 139 -0.04 10.62 20.22
CA TYR A 139 1.17 10.97 19.51
C TYR A 139 1.67 9.77 18.68
N ALA A 140 1.83 9.98 17.39
CA ALA A 140 2.45 9.06 16.45
C ALA A 140 3.79 9.61 15.95
N PHE A 141 4.69 8.73 15.50
CA PHE A 141 6.06 9.09 15.09
C PHE A 141 6.35 8.74 13.62
N GLU A 142 5.35 8.21 12.91
CA GLU A 142 5.44 7.84 11.51
C GLU A 142 4.15 8.24 10.80
N ASP A 143 4.28 8.74 9.57
CA ASP A 143 3.17 9.17 8.70
C ASP A 143 2.08 8.11 8.57
N LEU A 144 2.45 6.87 8.24
CA LEU A 144 1.50 5.78 8.05
C LEU A 144 0.81 5.38 9.35
N THR A 145 1.53 5.40 10.47
CA THR A 145 0.95 5.09 11.78
C THR A 145 -0.08 6.14 12.16
N ALA A 146 0.27 7.42 12.03
CA ALA A 146 -0.64 8.53 12.29
C ALA A 146 -1.89 8.47 11.39
N TYR A 147 -1.69 8.29 10.08
CA TYR A 147 -2.77 8.24 9.10
C TYR A 147 -3.74 7.08 9.36
N HIS A 148 -3.23 5.85 9.49
CA HIS A 148 -4.08 4.68 9.64
C HIS A 148 -4.84 4.68 10.96
N LEU A 149 -4.23 5.18 12.04
CA LEU A 149 -4.91 5.31 13.32
C LEU A 149 -5.97 6.42 13.29
N TRP A 150 -5.64 7.61 12.75
CA TRP A 150 -6.61 8.69 12.55
C TRP A 150 -7.80 8.22 11.72
N PHE A 151 -7.55 7.55 10.60
CA PHE A 151 -8.60 7.03 9.73
C PHE A 151 -9.47 5.98 10.43
N ALA A 152 -8.87 5.06 11.20
CA ALA A 152 -9.59 4.05 11.98
C ALA A 152 -10.50 4.65 13.07
N LEU A 153 -10.07 5.75 13.69
CA LEU A 153 -10.86 6.48 14.69
C LEU A 153 -11.96 7.32 14.02
N ALA A 154 -11.62 8.06 12.97
CA ALA A 154 -12.54 8.92 12.24
C ALA A 154 -13.68 8.11 11.58
N SER A 155 -13.36 6.97 10.97
CA SER A 155 -14.37 6.07 10.36
C SER A 155 -15.34 5.46 11.39
N ARG A 156 -14.98 5.46 12.67
CA ARG A 156 -15.84 5.07 13.81
C ARG A 156 -16.60 6.24 14.43
N GLY A 157 -16.37 7.48 14.00
CA GLY A 157 -16.94 8.68 14.62
C GLY A 157 -16.31 9.02 15.98
N GLU A 158 -15.11 8.51 16.27
CA GLU A 158 -14.41 8.71 17.54
C GLU A 158 -13.65 10.04 17.56
N HIS A 159 -14.39 11.15 17.67
CA HIS A 159 -13.82 12.51 17.61
C HIS A 159 -13.12 12.97 18.90
N ARG A 160 -13.19 12.18 19.98
CA ARG A 160 -12.48 12.47 21.24
C ARG A 160 -10.98 12.25 21.16
N PHE A 161 -10.51 11.45 20.20
CA PHE A 161 -9.10 11.20 20.00
C PHE A 161 -8.53 12.17 18.98
N ASN A 162 -7.50 12.91 19.38
CA ASN A 162 -6.75 13.78 18.49
C ASN A 162 -5.42 13.12 18.14
N VAL A 163 -5.22 12.75 16.88
CA VAL A 163 -3.97 12.12 16.43
C VAL A 163 -3.01 13.20 15.96
N GLU A 164 -1.85 13.28 16.60
CA GLU A 164 -0.80 14.23 16.28
C GLU A 164 0.46 13.47 15.84
N LEU A 165 1.05 13.90 14.73
CA LEU A 165 2.32 13.39 14.24
C LEU A 165 3.44 14.24 14.82
N LEU A 166 4.33 13.60 15.59
CA LEU A 166 5.52 14.20 16.13
C LEU A 166 6.69 14.04 15.17
N ASN A 167 7.16 15.16 14.63
CA ASN A 167 8.35 15.22 13.79
C ASN A 167 9.59 15.59 14.63
N GLY A 168 10.77 15.22 14.14
CA GLY A 168 12.05 15.59 14.75
C GLY A 168 12.33 14.90 16.09
N PHE A 169 11.71 13.75 16.34
CA PHE A 169 11.93 13.03 17.59
C PHE A 169 13.34 12.41 17.63
N PRO A 170 14.09 12.54 18.74
CA PRO A 170 15.47 12.08 18.81
C PRO A 170 15.60 10.58 18.56
N ASP A 171 16.58 10.21 17.74
CA ASP A 171 16.95 8.82 17.42
C ASP A 171 15.83 7.96 16.81
N LEU A 172 14.79 8.58 16.24
CA LEU A 172 13.80 7.91 15.40
C LEU A 172 14.04 8.27 13.93
N LEU A 173 14.15 7.25 13.09
CA LEU A 173 14.17 7.43 11.64
C LEU A 173 12.73 7.66 11.17
N GLU A 174 12.45 8.84 10.63
CA GLU A 174 11.17 9.14 10.01
C GLU A 174 11.01 8.31 8.72
N ASP A 175 10.01 7.42 8.70
CA ASP A 175 9.54 6.76 7.48
C ASP A 175 8.52 7.67 6.78
N THR A 176 9.03 8.69 6.07
CA THR A 176 8.18 9.67 5.37
C THR A 176 7.43 9.00 4.23
N SER A 177 6.12 9.18 4.19
CA SER A 177 5.27 8.62 3.14
C SER A 177 5.16 9.55 1.95
N TYR A 178 5.59 9.08 0.78
CA TYR A 178 5.45 9.81 -0.49
C TYR A 178 3.99 10.02 -0.94
N PHE A 179 3.03 9.30 -0.33
CA PHE A 179 1.61 9.37 -0.68
C PHE A 179 0.73 9.35 0.58
N LEU A 180 0.37 10.54 1.05
CA LEU A 180 -0.63 10.70 2.10
C LEU A 180 -1.99 11.06 1.47
N PRO A 181 -3.08 10.34 1.79
CA PRO A 181 -4.42 10.63 1.25
C PRO A 181 -4.95 12.00 1.66
N ARG A 182 -5.95 12.52 0.92
CA ARG A 182 -6.67 13.74 1.29
C ARG A 182 -7.28 13.59 2.70
N GLY A 183 -7.20 14.66 3.50
CA GLY A 183 -7.62 14.66 4.90
C GLY A 183 -6.48 14.48 5.90
N PHE A 184 -5.28 14.06 5.46
CA PHE A 184 -4.12 13.99 6.35
C PHE A 184 -3.72 15.35 6.95
N SER A 185 -4.13 16.47 6.34
CA SER A 185 -3.99 17.80 6.96
C SER A 185 -4.73 17.94 8.31
N GLU A 186 -5.63 17.02 8.64
CA GLU A 186 -6.28 16.94 9.95
C GLU A 186 -5.39 16.28 11.01
N VAL A 187 -4.38 15.50 10.60
CA VAL A 187 -3.31 15.07 11.51
C VAL A 187 -2.45 16.29 11.81
N ARG A 188 -2.47 16.74 13.07
CA ARG A 188 -1.69 17.90 13.48
C ARG A 188 -0.21 17.52 13.51
N LEU A 189 0.60 18.34 12.86
CA LEU A 189 2.05 18.28 12.99
C LEU A 189 2.47 18.99 14.27
N ALA A 190 3.23 18.31 15.10
CA ALA A 190 3.74 18.83 16.36
C ALA A 190 5.23 18.49 16.50
N ASP A 191 5.95 19.32 17.25
CA ASP A 191 7.35 19.06 17.62
C ASP A 191 7.39 18.23 18.92
N ALA A 192 8.47 17.51 19.20
CA ALA A 192 8.67 16.75 20.42
C ALA A 192 8.60 17.62 21.70
N SER A 193 8.73 18.93 21.57
CA SER A 193 8.50 19.90 22.65
C SER A 193 7.03 20.14 22.96
N ALA A 194 6.12 19.85 22.03
CA ALA A 194 4.67 20.02 22.16
C ALA A 194 3.98 18.91 22.97
N ILE A 195 4.74 17.90 23.41
CA ILE A 195 4.25 16.84 24.30
C ILE A 195 3.86 17.48 25.63
N HIS A 196 2.56 17.63 25.82
CA HIS A 196 1.95 18.16 27.03
C HIS A 196 0.75 17.30 27.43
N GLY A 197 0.39 17.34 28.72
CA GLY A 197 -0.76 16.64 29.28
C GLY A 197 -0.41 15.65 30.38
N GLU A 198 -1.43 15.35 31.20
CA GLU A 198 -1.36 14.36 32.28
C GLU A 198 -1.69 12.95 31.81
N HIS A 199 -2.42 12.80 30.70
CA HIS A 199 -2.79 11.52 30.10
C HIS A 199 -2.86 11.65 28.57
N PHE A 200 -2.14 10.79 27.86
CA PHE A 200 -2.14 10.71 26.40
C PHE A 200 -1.72 9.31 25.96
N TYR A 201 -1.80 9.01 24.67
CA TYR A 201 -1.31 7.76 24.10
C TYR A 201 -0.10 7.99 23.18
N VAL A 202 0.73 6.95 23.10
CA VAL A 202 1.84 6.84 22.15
C VAL A 202 1.58 5.69 21.21
N ALA A 203 1.49 5.99 19.90
CA ALA A 203 1.26 5.05 18.83
C ALA A 203 2.55 4.82 18.04
N TYR A 204 3.01 3.56 17.96
CA TYR A 204 4.15 3.17 17.14
C TYR A 204 4.06 1.70 16.72
N ARG A 205 4.86 1.28 15.74
CA ARG A 205 5.01 -0.13 15.35
C ARG A 205 6.43 -0.60 15.62
N ASP A 206 6.56 -1.83 16.10
CA ASP A 206 7.87 -2.49 16.24
C ASP A 206 7.66 -4.01 16.20
N THR A 207 8.74 -4.76 16.03
CA THR A 207 8.79 -6.22 16.12
C THR A 207 8.53 -6.74 17.53
N SER A 208 8.86 -5.96 18.57
CA SER A 208 8.63 -6.33 19.97
C SER A 208 8.44 -5.12 20.88
N PHE A 209 7.74 -5.32 22.00
CA PHE A 209 7.53 -4.27 22.99
C PHE A 209 8.77 -4.08 23.85
N SER A 210 9.32 -2.87 23.91
CA SER A 210 10.46 -2.54 24.77
C SER A 210 10.38 -1.10 25.30
N PRO A 211 10.14 -0.92 26.61
CA PRO A 211 10.15 0.42 27.24
C PRO A 211 11.51 1.13 27.15
N ALA A 212 12.60 0.37 27.01
CA ALA A 212 13.96 0.89 26.94
C ALA A 212 14.34 1.44 25.56
N ARG A 213 13.45 1.36 24.57
CA ARG A 213 13.67 1.88 23.20
C ARG A 213 12.82 3.12 22.94
N GLN A 214 13.21 3.90 21.95
CA GLN A 214 12.37 4.98 21.44
C GLN A 214 11.08 4.41 20.81
N PRO A 215 9.95 5.14 20.86
CA PRO A 215 9.78 6.46 21.50
C PRO A 215 9.61 6.40 23.04
N LEU A 216 9.37 5.23 23.62
CA LEU A 216 8.97 5.08 25.04
C LEU A 216 10.03 5.54 26.04
N LYS A 217 11.31 5.29 25.75
CA LYS A 217 12.44 5.68 26.60
C LYS A 217 12.41 7.16 26.95
N THR A 218 12.13 8.03 25.98
CA THR A 218 12.08 9.48 26.20
C THR A 218 11.01 9.88 27.20
N PHE A 219 9.86 9.20 27.24
CA PHE A 219 8.80 9.48 28.21
C PHE A 219 9.19 9.03 29.61
N LEU A 220 9.81 7.86 29.74
CA LEU A 220 10.37 7.39 31.02
C LEU A 220 11.42 8.35 31.56
N ASP A 221 12.35 8.81 30.72
CA ASP A 221 13.40 9.76 31.09
C ASP A 221 12.82 11.12 31.54
N ARG A 222 11.63 11.48 31.04
CA ARG A 222 10.87 12.68 31.43
C ARG A 222 9.97 12.47 32.67
N GLY A 223 10.00 11.30 33.30
CA GLY A 223 9.25 11.00 34.52
C GLY A 223 7.79 10.59 34.30
N TYR A 224 7.40 10.25 33.07
CA TYR A 224 6.08 9.70 32.80
C TYR A 224 6.00 8.21 33.15
N GLN A 225 4.80 7.75 33.49
CA GLN A 225 4.48 6.36 33.69
C GLN A 225 3.85 5.74 32.43
N LEU A 226 4.28 4.53 32.09
CA LEU A 226 3.69 3.74 31.01
C LEU A 226 2.60 2.83 31.58
N GLY A 227 1.41 2.88 31.02
CA GLY A 227 0.37 1.89 31.32
C GLY A 227 0.47 0.65 30.42
N ALA A 228 -0.51 -0.26 30.56
CA ALA A 228 -0.54 -1.50 29.80
C ALA A 228 -0.75 -1.22 28.29
N PRO A 229 0.15 -1.71 27.41
CA PRO A 229 0.04 -1.44 25.99
C PRO A 229 -1.12 -2.22 25.35
N LEU A 230 -1.91 -1.55 24.53
CA LEU A 230 -2.76 -2.21 23.54
C LEU A 230 -1.88 -2.65 22.38
N LYS A 231 -1.90 -3.95 22.07
CA LYS A 231 -1.09 -4.54 21.01
C LYS A 231 -1.92 -5.41 20.08
N VAL A 232 -1.64 -5.30 18.79
CA VAL A 232 -2.22 -6.14 17.74
C VAL A 232 -1.10 -6.57 16.80
N GLU A 233 -0.92 -7.88 16.70
CA GLU A 233 0.11 -8.47 15.85
C GLU A 233 -0.31 -8.43 14.38
N ALA A 234 0.65 -8.10 13.52
CA ALA A 234 0.56 -8.14 12.08
C ALA A 234 1.82 -8.80 11.51
N HIS A 235 1.84 -9.09 10.22
CA HIS A 235 2.96 -9.81 9.63
C HIS A 235 4.28 -9.04 9.78
N GLY A 236 5.18 -9.56 10.63
CA GLY A 236 6.52 -9.01 10.88
C GLY A 236 6.57 -7.79 11.81
N TYR A 237 5.43 -7.21 12.20
CA TYR A 237 5.35 -6.02 13.07
C TYR A 237 4.15 -6.12 14.01
N THR A 238 4.23 -5.44 15.13
CA THR A 238 3.12 -5.27 16.08
C THR A 238 2.79 -3.79 16.18
N ALA A 239 1.51 -3.46 16.06
CA ALA A 239 1.02 -2.11 16.34
C ALA A 239 0.85 -1.96 17.85
N PHE A 240 1.47 -0.93 18.43
CA PHE A 240 1.39 -0.61 19.84
C PHE A 240 0.72 0.73 20.05
N LEU A 241 -0.21 0.76 21.00
CA LEU A 241 -0.77 1.99 21.55
C LEU A 241 -0.62 1.95 23.07
N VAL A 242 0.20 2.85 23.59
CA VAL A 242 0.64 2.81 24.99
C VAL A 242 0.07 4.03 25.72
N PRO A 243 -0.76 3.84 26.75
CA PRO A 243 -1.20 4.95 27.59
C PRO A 243 -0.01 5.48 28.40
N ILE A 244 0.15 6.79 28.43
CA ILE A 244 1.20 7.51 29.13
C ILE A 244 0.53 8.45 30.13
N ARG A 245 0.98 8.42 31.39
CA ARG A 245 0.44 9.27 32.44
C ARG A 245 1.53 10.01 33.19
N ARG A 246 1.20 11.21 33.67
CA ARG A 246 2.03 11.97 34.61
C ARG A 246 1.41 11.86 35.99
N ASN A 247 2.25 11.56 36.99
CA ASN A 247 1.86 11.64 38.40
C ASN A 247 1.73 13.09 38.85
#